data_AF-A0A523XD74-F1
#
_entry.id   AF-A0A523XD74-F1
#
_cell.length_a   1.000
_cell.length_b   1.000
_cell.length_c   1.000
_cell.angle_alpha   90.00
_cell.angle_beta   90.00
_cell.angle_gamma   90.00
#
_symmetry.space_group_name_H-M   'P 1'
#
loop_
_entity.id
_entity.type
_entity.pdbx_description
1 polymer ?
#
loop_
_entity_poly.entity_id
_entity_poly.type
_entity_poly.pdbx_seq_one_letter_code
_entity_poly.pdbx_strand_id
1 'polypeptide(L)' 'MKEYRVTDADGEKLIIEKDNGIRVEILEKPSAEYIANMPPPTEEPEPRDYLAEIDSFHGRIDDLKARVKAIEAKVLSA' A
#
# COMPACT_ATOMS: atom_id res chain seq x y z
N MET A 1 26.26 -4.06 8.05
CA MET A 1 25.26 -4.75 7.20
C MET A 1 25.76 -6.17 6.89
N LYS A 2 24.91 -7.18 7.05
CA LYS A 2 25.19 -8.58 6.72
C LYS A 2 24.09 -9.13 5.83
N GLU A 3 24.49 -9.92 4.84
CA GLU A 3 23.56 -10.60 3.93
C GLU A 3 23.93 -12.08 3.88
N TYR A 4 22.94 -12.95 4.05
CA TYR A 4 23.16 -14.39 3.97
C TYR A 4 21.91 -15.13 3.53
N ARG A 5 22.10 -16.30 2.93
CA ARG A 5 21.01 -17.17 2.48
C ARG A 5 20.74 -18.24 3.52
N VAL A 6 19.46 -18.51 3.75
CA VAL A 6 18.95 -19.56 4.63
C VAL A 6 17.94 -20.39 3.83
N THR A 7 17.95 -21.69 4.04
CA THR A 7 16.92 -22.58 3.51
C THR A 7 16.14 -23.16 4.68
N ASP A 8 14.83 -22.99 4.69
CA ASP A 8 13.92 -23.53 5.69
C ASP A 8 12.69 -24.19 5.02
N ALA A 9 11.64 -24.48 5.81
CA ALA A 9 10.43 -25.12 5.33
C ALA A 9 9.68 -24.28 4.28
N ASP A 10 9.79 -22.95 4.35
CA ASP A 10 9.13 -22.04 3.41
C ASP A 10 9.90 -21.92 2.10
N GLY A 11 11.20 -22.21 2.10
CA GLY A 11 12.06 -22.20 0.91
C GLY A 11 13.42 -21.54 1.14
N GLU A 12 14.00 -21.02 0.06
CA GLU A 12 15.25 -20.24 0.12
C GLU A 12 14.95 -18.78 0.43
N LYS A 13 15.53 -18.25 1.52
CA LYS A 13 15.39 -16.87 1.97
C LYS A 13 16.72 -16.14 1.94
N LEU A 14 16.71 -14.90 1.47
CA LEU A 14 17.78 -13.93 1.68
C LEU A 14 17.48 -13.13 2.95
N ILE A 15 18.40 -13.16 3.91
CA ILE A 15 18.31 -12.40 5.15
C ILE A 15 19.29 -11.22 5.06
N ILE A 16 18.77 -10.01 5.26
CA ILE A 16 19.53 -8.76 5.27
C ILE A 16 19.42 -8.16 6.67
N GLU A 17 20.52 -8.17 7.43
CA GLU A 17 20.61 -7.56 8.75
C GLU A 17 21.38 -6.23 8.68
N LYS A 18 20.69 -5.14 9.05
CA LYS A 18 21.26 -3.79 9.13
C LYS A 18 21.79 -3.52 10.54
N ASP A 19 22.77 -2.63 10.63
CA ASP A 19 23.47 -2.34 11.89
C ASP A 19 22.58 -1.64 12.93
N ASN A 20 21.43 -1.10 12.50
CA ASN A 20 20.40 -0.53 13.36
C ASN A 20 19.39 -1.58 13.89
N GLY A 21 19.66 -2.88 13.69
CA GLY A 21 18.81 -3.98 14.17
C GLY A 21 17.64 -4.33 13.25
N ILE A 22 17.48 -3.67 12.10
CA ILE A 22 16.47 -4.05 11.10
C ILE A 22 16.91 -5.34 10.41
N ARG A 23 16.03 -6.34 10.42
CA ARG A 23 16.18 -7.58 9.65
C ARG A 23 15.10 -7.65 8.57
N VAL A 24 15.51 -7.85 7.33
CA VAL A 24 14.63 -8.07 6.18
C VAL A 24 14.81 -9.50 5.70
N GLU A 25 13.71 -10.22 5.51
CA GLU A 25 13.70 -11.57 4.96
C GLU A 25 12.98 -11.55 3.62
N ILE A 26 13.67 -12.01 2.57
CA ILE A 26 13.14 -12.08 1.21
C ILE A 26 13.10 -13.54 0.80
N LEU A 27 11.90 -14.08 0.58
CA LEU A 27 11.72 -15.44 0.06
C LEU A 27 12.05 -15.45 -1.44
N GLU A 28 13.25 -15.92 -1.81
CA GLU A 28 13.74 -15.95 -3.20
C GLU A 28 13.18 -17.14 -3.98
N LYS A 29 13.08 -18.31 -3.33
CA LYS A 29 12.51 -19.52 -3.94
C LYS A 29 11.57 -20.21 -2.95
N PRO A 30 10.25 -19.97 -3.04
CA PRO A 30 9.28 -20.64 -2.17
C PRO A 30 9.27 -22.15 -2.41
N SER A 31 9.07 -22.92 -1.34
CA SER A 31 8.90 -24.36 -1.39
C SER A 31 7.54 -24.73 -2.01
N ALA A 32 7.41 -25.95 -2.52
CA ALA A 32 6.14 -26.43 -3.07
C ALA A 32 5.02 -26.43 -2.00
N GLU A 33 5.38 -26.74 -0.75
CA GLU A 33 4.45 -26.73 0.38
C GLU A 33 4.01 -25.32 0.77
N TYR A 34 4.94 -24.34 0.74
CA TYR A 34 4.61 -22.93 0.93
C TYR A 34 3.59 -22.46 -0.11
N ILE A 35 3.85 -22.75 -1.39
CA ILE A 35 2.95 -22.38 -2.49
C ILE A 35 1.57 -23.04 -2.33
N ALA A 36 1.54 -24.32 -1.97
CA ALA A 36 0.28 -25.06 -1.79
C ALA A 36 -0.59 -24.50 -0.65
N ASN A 37 0.04 -23.88 0.36
CA ASN A 37 -0.64 -23.28 1.50
C ASN A 37 -0.84 -21.76 1.38
N MET A 38 -0.43 -21.15 0.25
CA MET A 38 -0.68 -19.72 0.05
C MET A 38 -2.19 -19.46 0.00
N PRO A 39 -2.67 -18.38 0.66
CA PRO A 39 -4.04 -17.96 0.48
C PRO A 39 -4.28 -17.68 -1.01
N PRO A 40 -5.49 -17.94 -1.53
CA PRO A 40 -5.82 -17.54 -2.88
C PRO A 40 -5.54 -16.03 -3.03
N PRO A 41 -5.13 -15.58 -4.22
CA PRO A 41 -5.06 -14.14 -4.47
C PRO A 41 -6.40 -13.52 -4.08
N THR A 42 -6.36 -12.49 -3.25
CA THR A 42 -7.55 -11.68 -2.98
C THR A 42 -8.04 -11.14 -4.30
N GLU A 43 -9.34 -11.25 -4.57
CA GLU A 43 -9.96 -10.58 -5.72
C GLU A 43 -9.51 -9.11 -5.70
N GLU A 44 -8.82 -8.69 -6.76
CA GLU A 44 -8.52 -7.27 -6.93
C GLU A 44 -9.86 -6.55 -6.98
N PRO A 45 -10.09 -5.51 -6.15
CA PRO A 45 -11.29 -4.70 -6.27
C PRO A 45 -11.41 -4.22 -7.71
N GLU A 46 -12.59 -4.39 -8.28
CA GLU A 46 -12.84 -4.09 -9.68
C GLU A 46 -12.46 -2.63 -9.96
N PRO A 47 -11.82 -2.31 -11.10
CA PRO A 47 -11.45 -0.93 -11.45
C PRO A 47 -12.60 0.08 -11.34
N ARG A 48 -13.84 -0.39 -11.43
CA ARG A 48 -15.07 0.40 -11.25
C ARG A 48 -15.24 0.97 -9.84
N ASP A 49 -14.82 0.24 -8.82
CA ASP A 49 -14.96 0.67 -7.42
C ASP A 49 -14.04 1.87 -7.13
N TYR A 50 -12.83 1.85 -7.69
CA TYR A 50 -11.90 2.98 -7.59
C TYR A 50 -12.39 4.23 -8.33
N LEU A 51 -12.99 4.07 -9.50
CA LEU A 51 -13.50 5.22 -10.27
C LEU A 51 -14.65 5.93 -9.53
N ALA A 52 -15.56 5.16 -8.93
CA ALA A 52 -16.64 5.73 -8.12
C ALA A 52 -16.12 6.48 -6.90
N GLU A 53 -15.07 5.96 -6.25
CA GLU A 53 -14.45 6.62 -5.10
C GLU A 53 -13.74 7.91 -5.51
N ILE A 54 -13.02 7.90 -6.64
CA ILE A 54 -12.35 9.07 -7.21
C ILE A 54 -13.36 10.18 -7.55
N ASP A 55 -14.50 9.83 -8.18
CA ASP A 55 -15.54 10.81 -8.50
C ASP A 55 -16.17 11.42 -7.24
N SER A 56 -16.36 10.61 -6.18
CA SER A 56 -16.80 11.09 -4.88
C SER A 56 -15.79 12.07 -4.26
N PHE A 57 -14.50 11.79 -4.37
CA PHE A 57 -13.45 12.71 -3.93
C PHE A 57 -13.45 14.03 -4.70
N HIS A 58 -13.62 13.99 -6.03
CA HIS A 58 -13.73 15.21 -6.83
C HIS A 58 -14.90 16.09 -6.40
N GLY A 59 -16.09 15.50 -6.16
CA GLY A 59 -17.24 16.25 -5.67
C GLY A 59 -17.00 16.95 -4.33
N ARG A 60 -16.32 16.28 -3.40
CA ARG A 60 -15.96 16.85 -2.08
C ARG A 60 -14.94 17.99 -2.21
N ILE A 61 -13.99 17.87 -3.13
CA ILE A 61 -12.99 18.91 -3.39
C ILE A 61 -13.66 20.16 -3.96
N ASP A 62 -14.61 20.00 -4.86
CA ASP A 62 -15.30 21.14 -5.47
C ASP A 62 -16.23 21.86 -4.49
N ASP A 63 -16.93 21.13 -3.61
CA ASP A 63 -17.66 21.72 -2.48
C ASP A 63 -16.73 22.52 -1.57
N LEU A 64 -15.57 21.94 -1.22
CA LEU A 64 -14.59 22.61 -0.38
C LEU A 64 -14.07 23.90 -1.04
N LYS A 65 -13.76 23.89 -2.33
CA LYS A 65 -13.34 25.08 -3.09
C LYS A 65 -14.43 26.16 -3.08
N ALA A 66 -15.69 25.79 -3.28
CA ALA A 66 -16.80 26.73 -3.25
C ALA A 66 -16.93 27.40 -1.87
N ARG A 67 -16.78 26.62 -0.79
CA ARG A 67 -16.82 27.12 0.58
C ARG A 67 -15.65 28.05 0.89
N VAL A 68 -14.44 27.71 0.46
CA VAL A 68 -13.26 28.58 0.61
C VAL A 68 -13.49 29.92 -0.10
N LYS A 69 -13.94 29.89 -1.36
CA LYS A 69 -14.23 31.11 -2.13
C LYS A 69 -15.30 31.98 -1.46
N ALA A 70 -16.33 31.36 -0.88
CA ALA A 70 -17.38 32.07 -0.15
C ALA A 70 -16.84 32.73 1.14
N ILE A 71 -15.90 32.09 1.83
CA ILE A 71 -15.23 32.67 3.00
C ILE A 71 -14.33 33.83 2.59
N GLU A 72 -13.50 33.66 1.55
CA GLU A 72 -12.62 34.72 1.03
C GLU A 72 -13.40 35.97 0.65
N ALA A 73 -14.53 35.80 -0.03
CA ALA A 73 -15.40 36.93 -0.40
C ALA A 73 -15.92 37.69 0.83
N LYS A 74 -16.31 36.99 1.90
CA LYS A 74 -16.79 37.62 3.14
C LYS A 74 -15.69 38.35 3.88
N VAL A 75 -14.47 37.80 3.88
CA VAL A 75 -13.30 38.44 4.52
C VAL A 75 -12.88 39.70 3.75
N LEU A 76 -12.90 39.67 2.42
CA LEU A 76 -12.52 40.81 1.58
C LEU A 76 -13.57 41.93 1.57
N SER A 77 -14.81 41.63 1.93
CA SER A 77 -15.93 42.58 1.98
C SER A 77 -16.19 43.16 3.39
N ALA A 78 -15.43 42.75 4.40
CA ALA A 78 -15.54 43.17 5.80
C ALA A 78 -14.45 44.18 6.17
#